data_AF-A0A1C4V5B5-F1
#
_entry.id   AF-A0A1C4V5B5-F1
#
_cell.length_a   1.000
_cell.length_b   1.000
_cell.length_c   1.000
_cell.angle_alpha   90.00
_cell.angle_beta   90.00
_cell.angle_gamma   90.00
#
_symmetry.space_group_name_H-M   'P 1'
#
loop_
_entity.id
_entity.type
_entity.pdbx_description
1 polymer ?
#
loop_
_entity_poly.entity_id
_entity_poly.type
_entity_poly.pdbx_seq_one_letter_code
_entity_poly.pdbx_strand_id
1 'polypeptide(L)'
;MNLATLTACATCRLALTEHPDGHGTIYRHPVTEGRHAVVPVDADQVNDVFDRCHTCTGAPPVWNYHTSLIQIAVLAAVETYNDQWHVCYRCAQFIEADDSEGLTAHCAARMQWLPHHHEYAVLRALHRGIILGRESRTLLTTTDWPPARLTADMLPKIRDRFTGLLRGPAHLPPHLNDPDHRRALADQLDLAPMYWINQEFTDMVNEVGNDQPPAAVTDDLAATPAGLLAWPGPVGDTRQLAAVSWIPHAVGWQLIGYRSIGGTALDDDLMPALRHEIGWLVPIHAEHVTRGTKLDGRHPLGPLVTTWLLIRQQLAEAVPAKLPKATTRAYQRHRRPAPEVRIVRIAPRGTTAAPQRGKAGEGSTRAKPDHRYWVSGHDRQQPYGPGRSLRRTIEIAPFLKGDEGLPIKLSTTVRALGSRGDDRTRRTDQ
;
A
#
# COMPACT_ATOMS: atom_id res chain seq x y z
N MET A 1 2.29 -6.85 7.33
CA MET A 1 1.91 -8.09 6.63
C MET A 1 1.51 -7.75 5.20
N ASN A 2 2.03 -8.50 4.23
CA ASN A 2 1.74 -8.33 2.82
C ASN A 2 0.34 -8.88 2.49
N LEU A 3 -0.50 -8.07 1.87
CA LEU A 3 -1.86 -8.42 1.43
C LEU A 3 -1.92 -8.74 -0.07
N ALA A 4 -0.87 -8.45 -0.84
CA ALA A 4 -0.86 -8.56 -2.29
C ALA A 4 -0.11 -9.80 -2.80
N THR A 5 0.07 -10.82 -1.97
CA THR A 5 0.73 -12.07 -2.39
C THR A 5 -0.25 -12.96 -3.13
N LEU A 6 0.01 -13.20 -4.41
CA LEU A 6 -0.70 -14.19 -5.19
C LEU A 6 -0.01 -15.55 -5.07
N THR A 7 -0.75 -16.60 -4.76
CA THR A 7 -0.24 -17.97 -4.81
C THR A 7 -0.66 -18.62 -6.12
N ALA A 8 0.31 -19.27 -6.78
CA ALA A 8 0.11 -20.00 -8.02
C ALA A 8 0.53 -21.46 -7.86
N CYS A 9 0.10 -22.32 -8.78
CA CYS A 9 0.62 -23.68 -8.83
C CYS A 9 1.94 -23.74 -9.60
N ALA A 10 2.99 -24.32 -8.99
CA ALA A 10 4.28 -24.52 -9.66
C ALA A 10 4.18 -25.39 -10.94
N THR A 11 3.19 -26.27 -11.02
CA THR A 11 3.03 -27.22 -12.14
C THR A 11 2.29 -26.62 -13.32
N CYS A 12 1.11 -26.03 -13.12
CA CYS A 12 0.27 -25.50 -14.20
C CYS A 12 0.24 -23.98 -14.28
N ARG A 13 0.87 -23.27 -13.33
CA ARG A 13 0.97 -21.80 -13.27
C ARG A 13 -0.37 -21.07 -13.17
N LEU A 14 -1.45 -21.78 -12.86
CA LEU A 14 -2.75 -21.17 -12.56
C LEU A 14 -2.68 -20.49 -11.18
N ALA A 15 -3.28 -19.31 -11.07
CA ALA A 15 -3.61 -18.71 -9.78
C ALA A 15 -4.51 -19.67 -8.99
N LEU A 16 -4.20 -19.83 -7.71
CA LEU A 16 -4.91 -20.73 -6.81
C LEU A 16 -5.92 -19.97 -5.96
N THR A 17 -6.92 -20.69 -5.47
CA THR A 17 -7.90 -20.18 -4.49
C THR A 17 -7.55 -20.68 -3.09
N GLU A 18 -7.75 -19.83 -2.09
CA GLU A 18 -7.39 -20.08 -0.70
C GLU A 18 -8.59 -20.51 0.14
N HIS A 19 -8.48 -21.66 0.80
CA HIS A 19 -9.54 -22.25 1.60
C HIS A 19 -9.06 -22.45 3.04
N PRO A 20 -9.68 -21.79 4.03
CA PRO A 20 -9.35 -22.04 5.42
C PRO A 20 -9.85 -23.44 5.84
N ASP A 21 -8.98 -24.26 6.43
CA ASP A 21 -9.30 -25.63 6.87
C ASP A 21 -9.00 -25.86 8.36
N GLY A 22 -9.42 -24.93 9.24
CA GLY A 22 -9.33 -25.04 10.71
C GLY A 22 -7.92 -25.11 11.33
N HIS A 23 -6.93 -25.63 10.59
CA HIS A 23 -5.55 -25.91 10.93
C HIS A 23 -4.58 -25.17 10.00
N GLY A 24 -5.09 -24.50 8.95
CA GLY A 24 -4.30 -23.76 7.98
C GLY A 24 -5.09 -23.33 6.75
N THR A 25 -4.37 -22.96 5.69
CA THR A 25 -4.93 -22.63 4.38
C THR A 25 -4.62 -23.76 3.40
N ILE A 26 -5.64 -24.28 2.74
CA ILE A 26 -5.54 -25.21 1.62
C ILE A 26 -5.69 -24.44 0.31
N TYR A 27 -4.87 -24.79 -0.68
CA TYR A 27 -4.95 -24.20 -2.01
C TYR A 27 -5.64 -25.15 -2.99
N ARG A 28 -6.55 -24.62 -3.81
CA ARG A 28 -7.29 -25.40 -4.82
C ARG A 28 -7.22 -24.76 -6.19
N HIS A 29 -7.28 -25.61 -7.22
CA HIS A 29 -7.45 -25.16 -8.59
C HIS A 29 -8.86 -24.56 -8.79
N PRO A 30 -8.98 -23.51 -9.62
CA PRO A 30 -10.25 -22.80 -9.84
C PRO A 30 -11.46 -23.61 -10.31
N VAL A 31 -11.27 -24.61 -11.18
CA VAL A 31 -12.40 -25.22 -11.92
C VAL A 31 -12.45 -26.74 -11.79
N THR A 32 -11.32 -27.45 -11.60
CA THR A 32 -11.33 -28.92 -11.43
C THR A 32 -10.13 -29.44 -10.61
N GLU A 33 -10.38 -30.36 -9.69
CA GLU A 33 -9.36 -31.30 -9.18
C GLU A 33 -9.17 -32.39 -10.24
N GLY A 34 -7.97 -32.54 -10.86
CA GLY A 34 -7.82 -33.69 -11.76
C GLY A 34 -6.68 -33.78 -12.78
N ARG A 35 -5.67 -32.91 -12.80
CA ARG A 35 -4.50 -33.13 -13.69
C ARG A 35 -3.19 -33.42 -12.96
N HIS A 36 -3.03 -32.87 -11.77
CA HIS A 36 -1.89 -33.09 -10.89
C HIS A 36 -2.25 -32.59 -9.48
N ALA A 37 -1.43 -32.96 -8.48
CA ALA A 37 -1.53 -32.39 -7.14
C ALA A 37 -1.22 -30.89 -7.15
N VAL A 38 -1.88 -30.12 -6.29
CA VAL A 38 -1.60 -28.69 -6.11
C VAL A 38 -0.24 -28.54 -5.44
N VAL A 39 0.66 -27.77 -6.07
CA VAL A 39 1.96 -27.38 -5.51
C VAL A 39 1.97 -25.86 -5.37
N PRO A 40 1.55 -25.30 -4.22
CA PRO A 40 1.44 -23.86 -4.04
C PRO A 40 2.82 -23.22 -3.90
N VAL A 41 3.06 -22.15 -4.66
CA VAL A 41 4.25 -21.30 -4.59
C VAL A 41 3.85 -19.84 -4.75
N ASP A 42 4.68 -18.93 -4.25
CA ASP A 42 4.49 -17.50 -4.51
C ASP A 42 4.58 -17.23 -6.01
N ALA A 43 3.68 -16.40 -6.52
CA ALA A 43 3.59 -16.11 -7.94
C ALA A 43 4.86 -15.44 -8.51
N ASP A 44 5.67 -14.79 -7.67
CA ASP A 44 6.96 -14.21 -8.07
C ASP A 44 8.03 -15.26 -8.39
N GLN A 45 7.86 -16.50 -7.94
CA GLN A 45 8.76 -17.62 -8.21
C GLN A 45 8.47 -18.29 -9.56
N VAL A 46 7.38 -17.93 -10.23
CA VAL A 46 6.91 -18.58 -11.46
C VAL A 46 6.62 -17.53 -12.53
N ASN A 47 7.20 -17.72 -13.72
CA ASN A 47 6.92 -16.84 -14.85
C ASN A 47 5.54 -17.17 -15.48
N ASP A 48 4.87 -16.14 -15.99
CA ASP A 48 3.62 -16.25 -16.76
C ASP A 48 2.47 -16.90 -15.98
N VAL A 49 2.27 -16.48 -14.72
CA VAL A 49 1.11 -16.91 -13.92
C VAL A 49 -0.18 -16.51 -14.62
N PHE A 50 -1.08 -17.48 -14.79
CA PHE A 50 -2.41 -17.26 -15.34
C PHE A 50 -3.36 -16.84 -14.23
N ASP A 51 -3.47 -15.52 -14.04
CA ASP A 51 -4.42 -14.88 -13.13
C ASP A 51 -5.53 -14.16 -13.93
N ARG A 52 -6.61 -14.90 -14.21
CA ARG A 52 -7.74 -14.43 -15.00
C ARG A 52 -9.05 -14.85 -14.38
N CYS A 53 -10.10 -14.12 -14.73
CA CYS A 53 -11.46 -14.42 -14.32
C CYS A 53 -11.84 -15.89 -14.57
N HIS A 54 -12.32 -16.58 -13.54
CA HIS A 54 -12.73 -17.98 -13.61
C HIS A 54 -13.98 -18.22 -14.46
N THR A 55 -14.77 -17.17 -14.76
CA THR A 55 -15.96 -17.28 -15.61
C THR A 55 -15.63 -16.98 -17.08
N CYS A 56 -15.04 -15.82 -17.39
CA CYS A 56 -14.83 -15.39 -18.78
C CYS A 56 -13.41 -15.55 -19.31
N THR A 57 -12.44 -15.88 -18.45
CA THR A 57 -11.00 -16.02 -18.74
C THR A 57 -10.29 -14.81 -19.37
N GLY A 58 -11.02 -13.72 -19.65
CA GLY A 58 -10.53 -12.62 -20.49
C GLY A 58 -9.95 -11.42 -19.72
N ALA A 59 -10.35 -11.19 -18.47
CA ALA A 59 -9.95 -10.01 -17.70
C ALA A 59 -9.36 -10.40 -16.33
N PRO A 60 -8.49 -9.57 -15.74
CA PRO A 60 -8.03 -9.76 -14.37
C PRO A 60 -9.22 -9.82 -13.39
N PRO A 61 -9.18 -10.73 -12.40
CA PRO A 61 -10.25 -10.82 -11.42
C PRO A 61 -10.22 -9.62 -10.46
N VAL A 62 -11.35 -9.27 -9.86
CA VAL A 62 -11.47 -8.16 -8.88
C VAL A 62 -12.07 -8.67 -7.57
N TRP A 63 -12.98 -9.62 -7.66
CA TRP A 63 -13.70 -10.18 -6.52
C TRP A 63 -13.41 -11.67 -6.41
N ASN A 64 -13.25 -12.16 -5.20
CA ASN A 64 -13.39 -13.58 -4.88
C ASN A 64 -14.81 -13.81 -4.38
N TYR A 65 -15.67 -14.47 -5.17
CA TYR A 65 -17.00 -14.87 -4.74
C TYR A 65 -16.94 -16.20 -3.99
N HIS A 66 -17.61 -16.25 -2.86
CA HIS A 66 -17.86 -17.47 -2.11
C HIS A 66 -19.25 -17.98 -2.45
N THR A 67 -19.35 -19.26 -2.80
CA THR A 67 -20.59 -19.93 -3.16
C THR A 67 -20.73 -21.23 -2.39
N SER A 68 -21.93 -21.79 -2.28
CA SER A 68 -22.06 -23.22 -1.94
C SER A 68 -21.36 -24.11 -2.99
N LEU A 69 -20.93 -25.32 -2.60
CA LEU A 69 -20.36 -26.31 -3.54
C LEU A 69 -21.31 -26.59 -4.72
N ILE A 70 -20.83 -26.42 -5.95
CA ILE A 70 -21.63 -26.60 -7.17
C ILE A 70 -21.33 -27.97 -7.77
N GLN A 71 -22.39 -28.75 -8.05
CA GLN A 71 -22.29 -30.04 -8.70
C GLN A 71 -23.13 -30.06 -9.98
N ILE A 72 -22.52 -30.44 -11.10
CA ILE A 72 -23.18 -30.48 -12.41
C ILE A 72 -23.09 -31.90 -12.95
N ALA A 73 -24.23 -32.46 -13.35
CA ALA A 73 -24.28 -33.74 -14.02
C ALA A 73 -23.96 -33.57 -15.52
N VAL A 74 -22.88 -34.20 -15.99
CA VAL A 74 -22.39 -34.15 -17.37
C VAL A 74 -22.29 -35.58 -17.91
N LEU A 75 -23.12 -35.93 -18.91
CA LEU A 75 -23.02 -37.14 -19.73
C LEU A 75 -22.57 -38.43 -18.99
N ALA A 76 -23.17 -38.68 -17.80
CA ALA A 76 -22.95 -39.82 -16.87
C ALA A 76 -21.93 -39.65 -15.72
N ALA A 77 -21.32 -38.47 -15.54
CA ALA A 77 -20.52 -38.13 -14.36
C ALA A 77 -21.09 -36.90 -13.63
N VAL A 78 -20.77 -36.76 -12.34
CA VAL A 78 -21.01 -35.52 -11.58
C VAL A 78 -19.68 -34.83 -11.41
N GLU A 79 -19.56 -33.65 -12.01
CA GLU A 79 -18.41 -32.77 -11.79
C GLU A 79 -18.69 -31.88 -10.59
N THR A 80 -17.74 -31.85 -9.65
CA THR A 80 -17.78 -30.97 -8.49
C THR A 80 -16.84 -29.79 -8.74
N TYR A 81 -17.39 -28.58 -8.64
CA TYR A 81 -16.68 -27.34 -8.87
C TYR A 81 -16.27 -26.69 -7.55
N ASN A 82 -15.32 -25.78 -7.64
CA ASN A 82 -14.84 -24.99 -6.52
C ASN A 82 -15.96 -24.12 -5.93
N ASP A 83 -15.85 -23.80 -4.65
CA ASP A 83 -16.76 -22.89 -3.92
C ASP A 83 -16.21 -21.45 -3.86
N GLN A 84 -15.05 -21.21 -4.47
CA GLN A 84 -14.43 -19.90 -4.61
C GLN A 84 -14.12 -19.52 -6.05
N TRP A 85 -14.49 -18.29 -6.41
CA TRP A 85 -14.46 -17.81 -7.79
C TRP A 85 -13.80 -16.43 -7.87
N HIS A 86 -12.62 -16.35 -8.49
CA HIS A 86 -12.00 -15.08 -8.85
C HIS A 86 -12.69 -14.53 -10.10
N VAL A 87 -13.48 -13.48 -9.96
CA VAL A 87 -14.36 -12.93 -11.00
C VAL A 87 -13.96 -11.50 -11.35
N CYS A 88 -13.86 -11.18 -12.65
CA CYS A 88 -13.59 -9.83 -13.12
C CYS A 88 -14.79 -8.90 -12.91
N TYR A 89 -14.55 -7.59 -12.98
CA TYR A 89 -15.58 -6.62 -12.68
C TYR A 89 -16.82 -6.72 -13.59
N ARG A 90 -16.63 -6.99 -14.89
CA ARG A 90 -17.77 -7.15 -15.82
C ARG A 90 -18.64 -8.35 -15.47
N CYS A 91 -18.03 -9.50 -15.20
CA CYS A 91 -18.78 -10.69 -14.81
C CYS A 91 -19.46 -10.51 -13.45
N ALA A 92 -18.82 -9.79 -12.53
CA ALA A 92 -19.43 -9.40 -11.27
C ALA A 92 -20.70 -8.56 -11.48
N GLN A 93 -20.74 -7.63 -12.45
CA GLN A 93 -21.97 -6.87 -12.73
C GLN A 93 -23.15 -7.77 -13.13
N PHE A 94 -22.91 -8.82 -13.92
CA PHE A 94 -23.98 -9.78 -14.26
C PHE A 94 -24.40 -10.62 -13.04
N ILE A 95 -23.45 -11.06 -12.21
CA ILE A 95 -23.74 -11.83 -10.98
C ILE A 95 -24.61 -10.99 -10.03
N GLU A 96 -24.23 -9.74 -9.79
CA GLU A 96 -24.94 -8.83 -8.89
C GLU A 96 -26.31 -8.39 -9.45
N ALA A 97 -26.49 -8.45 -10.77
CA ALA A 97 -27.77 -8.17 -11.43
C ALA A 97 -28.67 -9.42 -11.55
N ASP A 98 -28.26 -10.57 -10.99
CA ASP A 98 -28.96 -11.85 -11.15
C ASP A 98 -29.14 -12.29 -12.62
N ASP A 99 -28.27 -11.84 -13.52
CA ASP A 99 -28.36 -12.06 -14.96
C ASP A 99 -27.48 -13.24 -15.42
N SER A 100 -27.92 -14.47 -15.12
CA SER A 100 -27.20 -15.68 -15.52
C SER A 100 -27.13 -15.88 -17.04
N GLU A 101 -28.13 -15.42 -17.77
CA GLU A 101 -28.19 -15.55 -19.23
C GLU A 101 -27.21 -14.57 -19.88
N GLY A 102 -27.19 -13.31 -19.44
CA GLY A 102 -26.22 -12.31 -19.87
C GLY A 102 -24.79 -12.72 -19.55
N LEU A 103 -24.53 -13.26 -18.35
CA LEU A 103 -23.21 -13.80 -17.99
C LEU A 103 -22.79 -14.95 -18.92
N THR A 104 -23.67 -15.91 -19.16
CA THR A 104 -23.40 -17.04 -20.06
C THR A 104 -23.14 -16.59 -21.48
N ALA A 105 -24.00 -15.73 -22.03
CA ALA A 105 -23.84 -15.19 -23.38
C ALA A 105 -22.52 -14.42 -23.51
N HIS A 106 -22.16 -13.61 -22.50
CA HIS A 106 -20.90 -12.87 -22.46
C HIS A 106 -19.68 -13.80 -22.50
N CYS A 107 -19.63 -14.81 -21.62
CA CYS A 107 -18.51 -15.74 -21.55
C CYS A 107 -18.43 -16.64 -22.80
N ALA A 108 -19.57 -17.19 -23.25
CA ALA A 108 -19.64 -18.05 -24.43
C ALA A 108 -19.21 -17.32 -25.71
N ALA A 109 -19.58 -16.05 -25.87
CA ALA A 109 -19.13 -15.25 -27.01
C ALA A 109 -17.59 -15.12 -27.07
N ARG A 110 -16.91 -15.01 -25.92
CA ARG A 110 -15.43 -14.98 -25.86
C ARG A 110 -14.80 -16.31 -26.23
N MET A 111 -15.46 -17.41 -25.87
CA MET A 111 -15.00 -18.77 -26.19
C MET A 111 -15.46 -19.24 -27.58
N GLN A 112 -16.24 -18.41 -28.29
CA GLN A 112 -16.86 -18.75 -29.58
C GLN A 112 -17.78 -19.99 -29.50
N TRP A 113 -18.43 -20.19 -28.36
CA TRP A 113 -19.37 -21.29 -28.14
C TRP A 113 -20.79 -20.87 -28.52
N LEU A 114 -21.41 -21.65 -29.41
CA LEU A 114 -22.77 -21.40 -29.85
C LEU A 114 -23.78 -22.00 -28.85
N PRO A 115 -25.01 -21.50 -28.76
CA PRO A 115 -26.00 -21.98 -27.78
C PRO A 115 -26.35 -23.47 -27.84
N HIS A 116 -26.09 -24.13 -28.99
CA HIS A 116 -26.33 -25.55 -29.19
C HIS A 116 -25.11 -26.43 -28.84
N HIS A 117 -23.96 -25.83 -28.50
CA HIS A 117 -22.79 -26.56 -28.03
C HIS A 117 -23.05 -27.12 -26.63
N HIS A 118 -22.51 -28.30 -26.33
CA HIS A 118 -22.67 -28.93 -25.02
C HIS A 118 -22.03 -28.09 -23.91
N GLU A 119 -20.87 -27.50 -24.21
CA GLU A 119 -20.11 -26.61 -23.35
C GLU A 119 -20.93 -25.39 -22.93
N TYR A 120 -21.79 -24.87 -23.83
CA TYR A 120 -22.70 -23.77 -23.51
C TYR A 120 -23.71 -24.17 -22.43
N ALA A 121 -24.28 -25.37 -22.53
CA ALA A 121 -25.25 -25.86 -21.54
C ALA A 121 -24.61 -26.08 -20.17
N VAL A 122 -23.40 -26.64 -20.12
CA VAL A 122 -22.63 -26.81 -18.87
C VAL A 122 -22.29 -25.45 -18.27
N LEU A 123 -21.78 -24.51 -19.07
CA LEU A 123 -21.46 -23.15 -18.64
C LEU A 123 -22.69 -22.42 -18.10
N ARG A 124 -23.84 -22.57 -18.75
CA ARG A 124 -25.12 -22.00 -18.31
C ARG A 124 -25.55 -22.55 -16.96
N ALA A 125 -25.44 -23.86 -16.75
CA ALA A 125 -25.75 -24.50 -15.47
C ALA A 125 -24.79 -23.99 -14.37
N LEU A 126 -23.50 -23.89 -14.68
CA LEU A 126 -22.48 -23.39 -13.76
C LEU A 126 -22.76 -21.95 -13.32
N HIS A 127 -22.97 -21.03 -14.27
CA HIS A 127 -23.25 -19.63 -13.95
C HIS A 127 -24.53 -19.46 -13.14
N ARG A 128 -25.57 -20.25 -13.44
CA ARG A 128 -26.79 -20.25 -12.62
C ARG A 128 -26.50 -20.75 -11.20
N GLY A 129 -25.67 -21.79 -11.06
CA GLY A 129 -25.18 -22.26 -9.76
C GLY A 129 -24.41 -21.19 -8.99
N ILE A 130 -23.49 -20.48 -9.63
CA ILE A 130 -22.72 -19.38 -9.01
C ILE A 130 -23.65 -18.28 -8.51
N ILE A 131 -24.61 -17.84 -9.34
CA ILE A 131 -25.52 -16.74 -8.99
C ILE A 131 -26.47 -17.14 -7.85
N LEU A 132 -27.07 -18.33 -7.92
CA LEU A 132 -28.00 -18.81 -6.89
C LEU A 132 -27.31 -19.22 -5.59
N GLY A 133 -26.09 -19.74 -5.69
CA GLY A 133 -25.30 -20.19 -4.56
C GLY A 133 -24.41 -19.11 -3.95
N ARG A 134 -24.43 -17.86 -4.44
CA ARG A 134 -23.57 -16.80 -3.91
C ARG A 134 -23.92 -16.47 -2.46
N GLU A 135 -22.89 -16.42 -1.63
CA GLU A 135 -23.03 -16.09 -0.21
C GLU A 135 -22.40 -14.74 0.12
N SER A 136 -21.17 -14.52 -0.37
CA SER A 136 -20.43 -13.29 -0.15
C SER A 136 -19.36 -13.06 -1.22
N ARG A 137 -18.71 -11.90 -1.17
CA ARG A 137 -17.55 -11.60 -2.02
C ARG A 137 -16.50 -10.82 -1.26
N THR A 138 -15.25 -11.10 -1.58
CA THR A 138 -14.07 -10.48 -0.98
C THR A 138 -13.27 -9.73 -2.03
N LEU A 139 -12.86 -8.49 -1.76
CA LEU A 139 -12.00 -7.73 -2.66
C LEU A 139 -10.64 -8.40 -2.80
N LEU A 140 -10.23 -8.69 -4.04
CA LEU A 140 -8.90 -9.21 -4.32
C LEU A 140 -7.86 -8.08 -4.27
N THR A 141 -6.84 -8.29 -3.45
CA THR A 141 -5.69 -7.39 -3.29
C THR A 141 -4.48 -7.79 -4.12
N THR A 142 -4.60 -8.85 -4.89
CA THR A 142 -3.55 -9.43 -5.73
C THR A 142 -3.62 -8.96 -7.19
N THR A 143 -4.82 -8.65 -7.71
CA THR A 143 -5.06 -8.20 -9.10
C THR A 143 -4.07 -7.15 -9.58
N ASP A 144 -3.23 -7.41 -10.58
CA ASP A 144 -2.25 -6.41 -11.00
C ASP A 144 -2.90 -5.20 -11.70
N TRP A 145 -3.09 -4.11 -10.96
CA TRP A 145 -3.69 -2.89 -11.44
C TRP A 145 -2.60 -1.95 -11.98
N PRO A 146 -2.75 -1.45 -13.21
CA PRO A 146 -1.96 -0.33 -13.69
C PRO A 146 -2.08 0.84 -12.72
N PRO A 147 -1.00 1.57 -12.40
CA PRO A 147 -1.07 2.62 -11.41
C PRO A 147 -1.90 3.82 -11.92
N ALA A 148 -2.79 4.34 -11.08
CA ALA A 148 -3.42 5.64 -11.31
C ALA A 148 -2.50 6.78 -10.90
N ARG A 149 -2.54 7.86 -11.68
CA ARG A 149 -1.95 9.15 -11.29
C ARG A 149 -2.85 9.86 -10.29
N LEU A 150 -2.35 10.05 -9.08
CA LEU A 150 -3.11 10.70 -8.00
C LEU A 150 -2.75 12.19 -7.92
N THR A 151 -3.75 13.05 -7.74
CA THR A 151 -3.56 14.50 -7.55
C THR A 151 -4.15 14.96 -6.22
N ALA A 152 -3.69 16.11 -5.72
CA ALA A 152 -4.13 16.66 -4.43
C ALA A 152 -5.65 16.87 -4.35
N ASP A 153 -6.28 17.33 -5.44
CA ASP A 153 -7.73 17.59 -5.49
C ASP A 153 -8.57 16.31 -5.48
N MET A 154 -7.98 15.16 -5.82
CA MET A 154 -8.64 13.85 -5.78
C MET A 154 -8.72 13.28 -4.36
N LEU A 155 -7.79 13.65 -3.46
CA LEU A 155 -7.66 13.00 -2.15
C LEU A 155 -8.95 12.99 -1.31
N PRO A 156 -9.75 14.07 -1.23
CA PRO A 156 -11.02 14.03 -0.51
C PRO A 156 -11.95 12.93 -1.05
N LYS A 157 -12.06 12.82 -2.38
CA LYS A 157 -12.90 11.81 -3.03
C LYS A 157 -12.33 10.39 -2.85
N ILE A 158 -11.01 10.23 -2.90
CA ILE A 158 -10.33 8.96 -2.67
C ILE A 158 -10.62 8.45 -1.25
N ARG A 159 -10.40 9.30 -0.26
CA ARG A 159 -10.67 9.01 1.16
C ARG A 159 -12.14 8.70 1.40
N ASP A 160 -13.06 9.48 0.82
CA ASP A 160 -14.50 9.26 0.96
C ASP A 160 -14.94 7.93 0.33
N ARG A 161 -14.36 7.52 -0.82
CA ARG A 161 -14.63 6.20 -1.40
C ARG A 161 -14.05 5.07 -0.58
N PHE A 162 -12.84 5.24 -0.08
CA PHE A 162 -12.20 4.21 0.75
C PHE A 162 -12.92 4.02 2.09
N THR A 163 -13.30 5.10 2.77
CA THR A 163 -14.12 5.01 4.00
C THR A 163 -15.52 4.45 3.74
N GLY A 164 -16.09 4.73 2.55
CA GLY A 164 -17.30 4.07 2.07
C GLY A 164 -17.12 2.55 1.89
N LEU A 165 -16.03 2.11 1.27
CA LEU A 165 -15.68 0.70 1.11
C LEU A 165 -15.49 0.02 2.47
N LEU A 166 -14.76 0.65 3.40
CA LEU A 166 -14.58 0.15 4.76
C LEU A 166 -15.92 -0.07 5.49
N ARG A 167 -16.91 0.79 5.27
CA ARG A 167 -18.27 0.65 5.84
C ARG A 167 -19.22 -0.19 5.00
N GLY A 168 -18.81 -0.57 3.80
CA GLY A 168 -19.64 -1.26 2.81
C GLY A 168 -19.82 -2.75 3.12
N PRO A 169 -20.74 -3.42 2.39
CA PRO A 169 -21.07 -4.83 2.62
C PRO A 169 -20.02 -5.79 2.06
N ALA A 170 -19.16 -5.34 1.14
CA ALA A 170 -18.11 -6.18 0.59
C ALA A 170 -17.10 -6.61 1.67
N HIS A 171 -16.65 -7.86 1.61
CA HIS A 171 -15.56 -8.30 2.45
C HIS A 171 -14.23 -7.74 1.93
N LEU A 172 -13.35 -7.44 2.87
CA LEU A 172 -11.97 -7.07 2.63
C LEU A 172 -11.07 -8.27 2.98
N PRO A 173 -9.77 -8.25 2.64
CA PRO A 173 -8.85 -9.29 3.09
C PRO A 173 -8.98 -9.52 4.60
N PRO A 174 -8.82 -10.75 5.11
CA PRO A 174 -9.14 -11.13 6.49
C PRO A 174 -8.66 -10.14 7.56
N HIS A 175 -7.44 -9.60 7.40
CA HIS A 175 -6.81 -8.67 8.34
C HIS A 175 -7.39 -7.26 8.37
N LEU A 176 -8.20 -6.92 7.39
CA LEU A 176 -8.97 -5.69 7.31
C LEU A 176 -10.48 -5.96 7.33
N ASN A 177 -10.92 -7.21 7.51
CA ASN A 177 -12.33 -7.55 7.37
C ASN A 177 -13.13 -7.43 8.68
N ASP A 178 -12.46 -7.33 9.82
CA ASP A 178 -13.12 -7.18 11.13
C ASP A 178 -14.04 -5.94 11.15
N PRO A 179 -15.36 -6.09 11.37
CA PRO A 179 -16.33 -4.99 11.23
C PRO A 179 -16.07 -3.80 12.15
N ASP A 180 -15.67 -4.05 13.39
CA ASP A 180 -15.42 -3.00 14.38
C ASP A 180 -14.14 -2.25 14.05
N HIS A 181 -13.08 -2.97 13.68
CA HIS A 181 -11.84 -2.40 13.19
C HIS A 181 -12.06 -1.55 11.93
N ARG A 182 -12.84 -2.04 10.96
CA ARG A 182 -13.17 -1.31 9.74
C ARG A 182 -13.89 0.00 10.03
N ARG A 183 -14.87 -0.02 10.94
CA ARG A 183 -15.63 1.17 11.31
C ARG A 183 -14.74 2.18 12.03
N ALA A 184 -13.94 1.73 12.99
CA ALA A 184 -13.00 2.60 13.70
C ALA A 184 -11.98 3.25 12.75
N LEU A 185 -11.42 2.48 11.82
CA LEU A 185 -10.53 2.98 10.79
C LEU A 185 -11.21 4.02 9.89
N ALA A 186 -12.44 3.74 9.44
CA ALA A 186 -13.19 4.66 8.60
C ALA A 186 -13.52 5.98 9.32
N ASP A 187 -13.92 5.91 10.59
CA ASP A 187 -14.27 7.08 11.41
C ASP A 187 -13.05 7.97 11.66
N GLN A 188 -11.89 7.38 11.93
CA GLN A 188 -10.65 8.12 12.10
C GLN A 188 -10.18 8.74 10.78
N LEU A 189 -10.29 8.02 9.66
CA LEU A 189 -9.94 8.55 8.34
C LEU A 189 -10.84 9.70 7.92
N ASP A 190 -12.12 9.72 8.29
CA ASP A 190 -13.04 10.82 7.94
C ASP A 190 -12.56 12.19 8.44
N LEU A 191 -11.84 12.20 9.57
CA LEU A 191 -11.28 13.38 10.22
C LEU A 191 -9.80 13.59 9.91
N ALA A 192 -9.14 12.60 9.31
CA ALA A 192 -7.71 12.63 9.11
C ALA A 192 -7.30 13.69 8.05
N PRO A 193 -6.23 14.46 8.31
CA PRO A 193 -5.64 15.35 7.32
C PRO A 193 -5.01 14.52 6.18
N MET A 194 -5.03 15.10 4.99
CA MET A 194 -4.51 14.47 3.77
C MET A 194 -3.28 15.20 3.26
N TYR A 195 -2.27 14.44 2.85
CA TYR A 195 -1.01 14.95 2.33
C TYR A 195 -0.79 14.42 0.92
N TRP A 196 -0.65 15.32 -0.05
CA TRP A 196 -0.22 14.99 -1.40
C TRP A 196 1.23 15.41 -1.58
N ILE A 197 2.10 14.46 -1.87
CA ILE A 197 3.52 14.71 -2.13
C ILE A 197 3.67 15.10 -3.60
N ASN A 198 4.29 16.25 -3.93
CA ASN A 198 4.45 16.62 -5.33
C ASN A 198 5.45 15.69 -6.06
N GLN A 199 5.48 15.77 -7.40
CA GLN A 199 6.34 14.90 -8.22
C GLN A 199 7.82 15.03 -7.86
N GLU A 200 8.35 16.25 -7.76
CA GLU A 200 9.77 16.48 -7.47
C GLU A 200 10.19 15.89 -6.12
N PHE A 201 9.36 16.04 -5.08
CA PHE A 201 9.65 15.48 -3.77
C PHE A 201 9.47 13.95 -3.75
N THR A 202 8.55 13.42 -4.56
CA THR A 202 8.38 11.97 -4.79
C THR A 202 9.61 11.35 -5.44
N ASP A 203 10.18 12.02 -6.43
CA ASP A 203 11.40 11.58 -7.12
C ASP A 203 12.57 11.51 -6.14
N MET A 204 12.72 12.53 -5.27
CA MET A 204 13.73 12.51 -4.21
C MET A 204 13.50 11.37 -3.21
N VAL A 205 12.26 11.08 -2.80
CA VAL A 205 11.95 9.93 -1.93
C VAL A 205 12.37 8.62 -2.58
N ASN A 206 12.15 8.44 -3.88
CA ASN A 206 12.58 7.24 -4.60
C ASN A 206 14.10 7.16 -4.76
N GLU A 207 14.78 8.30 -4.94
CA GLU A 207 16.24 8.34 -5.08
C GLU A 207 16.96 7.91 -3.78
N VAL A 208 16.45 8.33 -2.62
CA VAL A 208 17.12 8.11 -1.33
C VAL A 208 16.51 7.03 -0.46
N GLY A 209 15.27 6.61 -0.77
CA GLY A 209 14.43 5.81 0.10
C GLY A 209 15.03 4.45 0.40
N ASN A 210 15.47 3.71 -0.63
CA ASN A 210 16.01 2.36 -0.46
C ASN A 210 17.24 2.27 0.45
N ASP A 211 17.99 3.36 0.60
CA ASP A 211 19.19 3.45 1.43
C ASP A 211 18.95 4.10 2.80
N GLN A 212 17.70 4.46 3.12
CA GLN A 212 17.36 5.04 4.42
C GLN A 212 17.74 4.07 5.56
N PRO A 213 18.65 4.45 6.49
CA PRO A 213 19.02 3.62 7.62
C PRO A 213 17.86 3.45 8.60
N PRO A 214 17.77 2.34 9.36
CA PRO A 214 16.66 2.11 10.30
C PRO A 214 16.35 3.32 11.18
N ALA A 215 15.10 3.77 11.14
CA ALA A 215 14.59 4.91 11.91
C ALA A 215 13.48 4.45 12.86
N ALA A 216 13.57 4.87 14.12
CA ALA A 216 12.54 4.57 15.12
C ALA A 216 11.24 5.32 14.81
N VAL A 217 10.13 4.58 14.76
CA VAL A 217 8.78 5.12 14.68
C VAL A 217 8.37 5.64 16.05
N THR A 218 8.14 6.95 16.16
CA THR A 218 7.81 7.63 17.42
C THR A 218 6.48 8.40 17.27
N ASP A 219 5.99 9.07 18.32
CA ASP A 219 4.78 9.93 18.21
C ASP A 219 4.92 11.06 17.18
N ASP A 220 6.16 11.27 16.80
CA ASP A 220 6.69 12.18 15.83
C ASP A 220 6.73 11.59 14.39
N LEU A 221 6.23 10.37 14.17
CA LEU A 221 6.24 9.69 12.88
C LEU A 221 5.77 10.59 11.72
N ALA A 222 4.75 11.40 11.96
CA ALA A 222 4.18 12.35 10.99
C ALA A 222 3.87 13.69 11.66
N ALA A 223 3.48 14.69 10.86
CA ALA A 223 3.03 15.98 11.38
C ALA A 223 1.78 15.89 12.25
N THR A 224 0.99 14.82 12.10
CA THR A 224 -0.25 14.56 12.85
C THR A 224 -0.36 13.10 13.29
N PRO A 225 -1.07 12.80 14.40
CA PRO A 225 -1.21 11.43 14.92
C PRO A 225 -1.92 10.45 13.98
N ALA A 226 -2.75 10.98 13.07
CA ALA A 226 -3.43 10.25 12.01
C ALA A 226 -3.32 11.01 10.70
N GLY A 227 -3.42 10.31 9.58
CA GLY A 227 -3.38 10.93 8.26
C GLY A 227 -3.48 9.94 7.10
N LEU A 228 -3.68 10.50 5.91
CA LEU A 228 -3.56 9.80 4.64
C LEU A 228 -2.56 10.56 3.77
N LEU A 229 -1.50 9.88 3.33
CA LEU A 229 -0.48 10.43 2.44
C LEU A 229 -0.54 9.69 1.11
N ALA A 230 -0.42 10.43 0.02
CA ALA A 230 -0.39 9.87 -1.32
C ALA A 230 0.71 10.52 -2.17
N TRP A 231 1.33 9.69 -3.01
CA TRP A 231 2.26 10.11 -4.05
C TRP A 231 1.56 10.12 -5.42
N PRO A 232 2.01 10.94 -6.39
CA PRO A 232 1.45 11.01 -7.74
C PRO A 232 1.59 9.71 -8.52
N GLY A 233 2.59 8.90 -8.18
CA GLY A 233 2.80 7.56 -8.71
C GLY A 233 3.47 6.65 -7.67
N PRO A 234 3.63 5.36 -7.98
CA PRO A 234 4.15 4.40 -7.01
C PRO A 234 5.59 4.65 -6.57
N VAL A 235 5.86 4.37 -5.30
CA VAL A 235 7.16 4.55 -4.63
C VAL A 235 7.63 3.25 -3.96
N GLY A 236 8.88 3.27 -3.48
CA GLY A 236 9.51 2.16 -2.78
C GLY A 236 10.11 1.11 -3.72
N ASP A 237 10.74 0.10 -3.13
CA ASP A 237 11.53 -0.89 -3.85
C ASP A 237 10.71 -1.68 -4.88
N THR A 238 9.50 -2.10 -4.49
CA THR A 238 8.58 -2.85 -5.38
C THR A 238 7.83 -1.95 -6.37
N ARG A 239 7.93 -0.61 -6.24
CA ARG A 239 7.16 0.36 -7.04
C ARG A 239 5.65 0.08 -7.09
N GLN A 240 5.09 -0.38 -5.97
CA GLN A 240 3.64 -0.65 -5.84
C GLN A 240 2.92 0.32 -4.90
N LEU A 241 3.64 0.94 -3.96
CA LEU A 241 3.03 1.77 -2.92
C LEU A 241 2.66 3.16 -3.47
N ALA A 242 1.38 3.50 -3.52
CA ALA A 242 0.88 4.79 -4.01
C ALA A 242 0.32 5.68 -2.89
N ALA A 243 -0.10 5.10 -1.77
CA ALA A 243 -0.57 5.84 -0.61
C ALA A 243 -0.33 5.05 0.68
N VAL A 244 -0.31 5.75 1.81
CA VAL A 244 -0.30 5.15 3.15
C VAL A 244 -1.24 5.91 4.06
N SER A 245 -2.03 5.20 4.85
CA SER A 245 -2.74 5.76 6.00
C SER A 245 -2.13 5.27 7.28
N TRP A 246 -2.09 6.15 8.28
CA TRP A 246 -1.76 5.79 9.66
C TRP A 246 -2.82 6.33 10.59
N ILE A 247 -3.15 5.53 11.59
CA ILE A 247 -4.08 5.92 12.64
C ILE A 247 -3.56 5.45 14.01
N PRO A 248 -3.84 6.19 15.10
CA PRO A 248 -3.38 5.80 16.43
C PRO A 248 -4.11 4.55 16.91
N HIS A 249 -3.35 3.67 17.55
CA HIS A 249 -3.82 2.45 18.20
C HIS A 249 -3.15 2.33 19.59
N ALA A 250 -3.64 1.44 20.47
CA ALA A 250 -3.32 1.44 21.91
C ALA A 250 -1.82 1.62 22.25
N VAL A 251 -0.92 0.96 21.50
CA VAL A 251 0.54 0.97 21.76
C VAL A 251 1.38 1.50 20.58
N GLY A 252 0.75 2.16 19.61
CA GLY A 252 1.43 2.68 18.42
C GLY A 252 0.46 3.09 17.33
N TRP A 253 0.67 2.61 16.12
CA TRP A 253 -0.14 2.97 14.95
C TRP A 253 -0.58 1.73 14.18
N GLN A 254 -1.78 1.78 13.62
CA GLN A 254 -2.15 0.91 12.51
C GLN A 254 -1.76 1.62 11.22
N LEU A 255 -0.90 0.99 10.42
CA LEU A 255 -0.49 1.49 9.12
C LEU A 255 -1.02 0.58 8.02
N ILE A 256 -1.52 1.20 6.96
CA ILE A 256 -2.00 0.50 5.77
C ILE A 256 -1.40 1.16 4.54
N GLY A 257 -0.65 0.36 3.78
CA GLY A 257 -0.11 0.74 2.48
C GLY A 257 -1.06 0.33 1.36
N TYR A 258 -1.20 1.19 0.36
CA TYR A 258 -2.11 1.00 -0.76
C TYR A 258 -1.38 1.09 -2.09
N ARG A 259 -1.81 0.28 -3.06
CA ARG A 259 -1.57 0.55 -4.48
C ARG A 259 -2.73 1.33 -5.07
N SER A 260 -2.50 1.98 -6.22
CA SER A 260 -3.54 2.73 -6.93
C SER A 260 -4.16 1.93 -8.08
N ILE A 261 -5.45 2.18 -8.36
CA ILE A 261 -6.21 1.54 -9.44
C ILE A 261 -6.32 2.49 -10.64
N GLY A 262 -5.59 2.19 -11.70
CA GLY A 262 -5.55 2.89 -12.99
C GLY A 262 -6.45 2.25 -14.05
N GLY A 263 -6.70 3.02 -15.13
CA GLY A 263 -7.79 2.74 -16.07
C GLY A 263 -7.49 1.74 -17.19
N THR A 264 -6.24 1.36 -17.44
CA THR A 264 -5.90 0.55 -18.63
C THR A 264 -6.19 -0.95 -18.47
N ALA A 265 -6.59 -1.43 -17.28
CA ALA A 265 -6.87 -2.85 -17.02
C ALA A 265 -8.35 -3.25 -17.13
N LEU A 266 -9.25 -2.28 -17.32
CA LEU A 266 -10.68 -2.49 -17.46
C LEU A 266 -11.21 -1.77 -18.69
N ASP A 267 -12.33 -2.26 -19.20
CA ASP A 267 -13.08 -1.57 -20.24
C ASP A 267 -13.51 -0.17 -19.74
N ASP A 268 -13.38 0.86 -20.59
CA ASP A 268 -13.57 2.27 -20.20
C ASP A 268 -14.96 2.56 -19.59
N ASP A 269 -15.99 1.83 -20.00
CA ASP A 269 -17.36 1.93 -19.50
C ASP A 269 -17.51 1.49 -18.04
N LEU A 270 -16.60 0.63 -17.55
CA LEU A 270 -16.68 0.05 -16.21
C LEU A 270 -15.97 0.89 -15.14
N MET A 271 -14.98 1.70 -15.54
CA MET A 271 -14.18 2.48 -14.61
C MET A 271 -14.98 3.43 -13.70
N PRO A 272 -16.03 4.14 -14.17
CA PRO A 272 -16.86 4.96 -13.30
C PRO A 272 -17.57 4.16 -12.19
N ALA A 273 -18.09 2.97 -12.51
CA ALA A 273 -18.76 2.09 -11.55
C ALA A 273 -17.75 1.52 -10.55
N LEU A 274 -16.60 1.02 -11.01
CA LEU A 274 -15.52 0.53 -10.15
C LEU A 274 -15.05 1.60 -9.15
N ARG A 275 -14.85 2.84 -9.63
CA ARG A 275 -14.45 3.98 -8.77
C ARG A 275 -15.55 4.39 -7.79
N HIS A 276 -16.81 4.14 -8.12
CA HIS A 276 -17.90 4.37 -7.19
C HIS A 276 -17.86 3.35 -6.05
N GLU A 277 -17.56 2.10 -6.37
CA GLU A 277 -17.65 0.96 -5.46
C GLU A 277 -16.38 0.77 -4.61
N ILE A 278 -15.22 0.65 -5.25
CA ILE A 278 -13.93 0.34 -4.61
C ILE A 278 -13.09 1.62 -4.45
N GLY A 279 -13.22 2.57 -5.38
CA GLY A 279 -12.44 3.81 -5.37
C GLY A 279 -11.14 3.69 -6.16
N TRP A 280 -10.05 4.26 -5.62
CA TRP A 280 -8.74 4.34 -6.28
C TRP A 280 -7.66 3.55 -5.58
N LEU A 281 -7.90 3.05 -4.37
CA LEU A 281 -6.88 2.46 -3.52
C LEU A 281 -7.27 1.04 -3.16
N VAL A 282 -6.31 0.13 -3.30
CA VAL A 282 -6.42 -1.27 -2.84
C VAL A 282 -5.34 -1.49 -1.79
N PRO A 283 -5.70 -2.01 -0.60
CA PRO A 283 -4.70 -2.27 0.43
C PRO A 283 -3.75 -3.39 -0.01
N ILE A 284 -2.45 -3.17 0.11
CA ILE A 284 -1.40 -4.15 -0.24
C ILE A 284 -0.52 -4.51 0.94
N HIS A 285 -0.56 -3.74 2.01
CA HIS A 285 0.13 -4.04 3.25
C HIS A 285 -0.66 -3.49 4.43
N ALA A 286 -0.76 -4.25 5.51
CA ALA A 286 -1.33 -3.78 6.77
C ALA A 286 -0.47 -4.26 7.93
N GLU A 287 -0.20 -3.38 8.89
CA GLU A 287 0.66 -3.69 10.01
C GLU A 287 0.38 -2.78 11.21
N HIS A 288 0.39 -3.39 12.39
CA HIS A 288 0.43 -2.65 13.63
C HIS A 288 1.89 -2.41 14.03
N VAL A 289 2.30 -1.14 14.07
CA VAL A 289 3.68 -0.75 14.42
C VAL A 289 3.67 -0.09 15.80
N THR A 290 4.39 -0.70 16.74
CA THR A 290 4.56 -0.19 18.09
C THR A 290 5.54 0.98 18.15
N ARG A 291 5.45 1.81 19.19
CA ARG A 291 6.44 2.87 19.44
C ARG A 291 7.85 2.30 19.56
N GLY A 292 8.81 2.95 18.93
CA GLY A 292 10.23 2.58 18.92
C GLY A 292 10.61 1.52 17.87
N THR A 293 9.64 0.91 17.19
CA THR A 293 9.93 -0.03 16.09
C THR A 293 10.76 0.67 15.02
N LYS A 294 11.86 0.05 14.61
CA LYS A 294 12.76 0.61 13.61
C LYS A 294 12.39 0.12 12.23
N LEU A 295 12.09 1.05 11.32
CA LEU A 295 11.80 0.77 9.91
C LEU A 295 12.89 1.39 9.04
N ASP A 296 13.37 0.63 8.07
CA ASP A 296 14.34 1.08 7.07
C ASP A 296 13.68 1.32 5.70
N GLY A 297 14.52 1.74 4.75
CA GLY A 297 14.11 2.05 3.39
C GLY A 297 13.50 0.89 2.59
N ARG A 298 13.87 -0.35 2.93
CA ARG A 298 13.44 -1.57 2.23
C ARG A 298 12.14 -2.13 2.78
N HIS A 299 11.72 -1.66 3.96
CA HIS A 299 10.43 -1.99 4.51
C HIS A 299 9.29 -1.57 3.55
N PRO A 300 8.18 -2.32 3.44
CA PRO A 300 7.04 -1.94 2.59
C PRO A 300 6.44 -0.55 2.89
N LEU A 301 6.65 -0.06 4.11
CA LEU A 301 6.24 1.29 4.55
C LEU A 301 7.41 2.28 4.69
N GLY A 302 8.63 1.88 4.31
CA GLY A 302 9.84 2.72 4.32
C GLY A 302 9.69 4.05 3.60
N PRO A 303 8.98 4.13 2.45
CA PRO A 303 8.73 5.42 1.78
C PRO A 303 7.97 6.44 2.64
N LEU A 304 7.05 6.00 3.51
CA LEU A 304 6.36 6.88 4.46
C LEU A 304 7.38 7.50 5.43
N VAL A 305 8.22 6.66 6.04
CA VAL A 305 9.23 7.07 7.03
C VAL A 305 10.25 8.01 6.38
N THR A 306 10.74 7.66 5.19
CA THR A 306 11.64 8.50 4.39
C THR A 306 11.03 9.86 4.11
N THR A 307 9.76 9.90 3.67
CA THR A 307 9.06 11.16 3.39
C THR A 307 9.02 12.08 4.61
N TRP A 308 8.67 11.54 5.78
CA TRP A 308 8.61 12.34 7.01
C TRP A 308 9.98 12.77 7.54
N LEU A 309 11.01 11.91 7.43
CA LEU A 309 12.38 12.30 7.78
C LEU A 309 12.87 13.47 6.92
N LEU A 310 12.54 13.50 5.63
CA LEU A 310 12.92 14.59 4.73
C LEU A 310 12.13 15.87 5.04
N ILE A 311 10.83 15.77 5.33
CA ILE A 311 10.01 16.92 5.77
C ILE A 311 10.58 17.53 7.05
N ARG A 312 10.95 16.71 8.05
CA ARG A 312 11.53 17.16 9.32
C ARG A 312 12.85 17.91 9.17
N GLN A 313 13.62 17.61 8.13
CA GLN A 313 14.86 18.31 7.81
C GLN A 313 14.63 19.68 7.15
N GLN A 314 13.37 20.15 7.08
CA GLN A 314 12.98 21.40 6.42
C GLN A 314 13.31 21.44 4.92
N LEU A 315 13.48 20.26 4.30
CA LEU A 315 13.65 20.14 2.85
C LEU A 315 12.34 20.34 2.09
N ALA A 316 11.21 20.36 2.80
CA ALA A 316 9.88 20.50 2.23
C ALA A 316 9.02 21.47 3.04
N GLU A 317 8.13 22.16 2.34
CA GLU A 317 7.03 22.92 2.93
C GLU A 317 5.70 22.21 2.66
N ALA A 318 4.74 22.36 3.58
CA ALA A 318 3.41 21.80 3.46
C ALA A 318 2.37 22.92 3.40
N VAL A 319 1.89 23.22 2.19
CA VAL A 319 0.96 24.32 1.91
C VAL A 319 -0.48 23.81 1.72
N PRO A 320 -1.52 24.53 2.16
CA PRO A 320 -2.91 24.13 1.90
C PRO A 320 -3.21 24.02 0.40
N ALA A 321 -3.89 22.94 -0.01
CA ALA A 321 -4.32 22.75 -1.39
C ALA A 321 -5.57 23.60 -1.70
N LYS A 322 -5.60 24.20 -2.89
CA LYS A 322 -6.81 24.87 -3.38
C LYS A 322 -7.79 23.83 -3.94
N LEU A 323 -8.79 23.48 -3.16
CA LEU A 323 -9.78 22.49 -3.57
C LEU A 323 -10.83 23.05 -4.54
N PRO A 324 -11.36 22.21 -5.46
CA PRO A 324 -12.48 22.60 -6.32
C PRO A 324 -13.69 23.06 -5.51
N LYS A 325 -14.40 24.10 -5.99
CA LYS A 325 -15.63 24.60 -5.35
C LYS A 325 -16.71 23.53 -5.22
N ALA A 326 -16.75 22.60 -6.17
CA ALA A 326 -17.70 21.48 -6.13
C ALA A 326 -17.46 20.57 -4.90
N THR A 327 -16.20 20.28 -4.59
CA THR A 327 -15.81 19.48 -3.41
C THR A 327 -16.21 20.18 -2.12
N THR A 328 -15.85 21.45 -1.95
CA THR A 328 -16.21 22.20 -0.74
C THR A 328 -17.73 22.35 -0.56
N ARG A 329 -18.47 22.60 -1.64
CA ARG A 329 -19.95 22.62 -1.60
C ARG A 329 -20.56 21.26 -1.26
N ALA A 330 -19.98 20.15 -1.75
CA ALA A 330 -20.46 18.82 -1.41
C ALA A 330 -20.35 18.55 0.09
N TYR A 331 -19.20 18.88 0.70
CA TYR A 331 -19.00 18.73 2.14
C TYR A 331 -19.97 19.60 2.95
N GLN A 332 -20.18 20.85 2.53
CA GLN A 332 -21.15 21.76 3.16
C GLN A 332 -22.58 21.21 3.11
N ARG A 333 -23.02 20.65 1.97
CA ARG A 333 -24.37 20.04 1.84
C ARG A 333 -24.58 18.89 2.82
N HIS A 334 -23.55 18.11 3.10
CA HIS A 334 -23.59 17.02 4.06
C HIS A 334 -23.22 17.45 5.50
N ARG A 335 -23.11 18.76 5.77
CA ARG A 335 -22.73 19.32 7.07
C ARG A 335 -21.40 18.76 7.61
N ARG A 336 -20.48 18.41 6.71
CA ARG A 336 -19.13 17.94 7.04
C ARG A 336 -18.15 19.12 7.08
N PRO A 337 -17.13 19.09 7.95
CA PRO A 337 -16.06 20.08 7.93
C PRO A 337 -15.33 20.05 6.58
N ALA A 338 -14.80 21.19 6.14
CA ALA A 338 -14.03 21.23 4.90
C ALA A 338 -12.80 20.29 5.01
N PRO A 339 -12.51 19.49 3.98
CA PRO A 339 -11.41 18.54 4.05
C PRO A 339 -10.06 19.28 4.06
N GLU A 340 -9.18 18.90 4.99
CA GLU A 340 -7.82 19.43 5.06
C GLU A 340 -6.91 18.64 4.12
N VAL A 341 -6.47 19.29 3.05
CA VAL A 341 -5.49 18.74 2.10
C VAL A 341 -4.27 19.64 2.05
N ARG A 342 -3.09 19.05 2.22
CA ARG A 342 -1.79 19.75 2.17
C ARG A 342 -0.95 19.21 1.02
N ILE A 343 -0.42 20.11 0.21
CA ILE A 343 0.58 19.82 -0.81
C ILE A 343 1.94 19.94 -0.15
N VAL A 344 2.69 18.83 -0.16
CA VAL A 344 4.08 18.81 0.28
C VAL A 344 4.96 18.94 -0.95
N ARG A 345 5.82 19.95 -0.95
CA ARG A 345 6.77 20.21 -2.05
C ARG A 345 8.11 20.63 -1.48
N ILE A 346 9.16 20.49 -2.28
CA ILE A 346 10.50 20.99 -1.92
C ILE A 346 10.39 22.49 -1.58
N ALA A 347 10.98 22.88 -0.46
CA ALA A 347 10.95 24.27 -0.01
C ALA A 347 11.65 25.15 -1.07
N PRO A 348 11.04 26.28 -1.50
CA PRO A 348 11.69 27.20 -2.42
C PRO A 348 13.02 27.68 -1.82
N ARG A 349 14.08 27.71 -2.65
CA ARG A 349 15.38 28.26 -2.25
C ARG A 349 15.18 29.69 -1.76
N GLY A 350 15.36 29.93 -0.46
CA GLY A 350 15.43 31.28 0.06
C GLY A 350 16.65 31.99 -0.54
N THR A 351 16.44 33.03 -1.34
CA THR A 351 17.49 33.95 -1.82
C THR A 351 18.05 34.84 -0.70
N THR A 352 17.71 34.58 0.56
CA THR A 352 18.27 35.27 1.72
C THR A 352 19.70 34.81 1.97
N ALA A 353 20.61 35.61 1.42
CA ALA A 353 21.99 35.84 1.85
C ALA A 353 22.77 34.62 2.35
N ALA A 354 23.76 34.21 1.53
CA ALA A 354 24.91 33.45 2.00
C ALA A 354 25.37 33.98 3.37
N PRO A 355 25.50 33.13 4.41
CA PRO A 355 26.12 33.57 5.64
C PRO A 355 27.52 34.08 5.29
N GLN A 356 27.80 35.34 5.63
CA GLN A 356 29.12 35.92 5.52
C GLN A 356 30.13 34.94 6.14
N ARG A 357 31.18 34.63 5.38
CA ARG A 357 32.34 33.87 5.83
C ARG A 357 32.90 34.50 7.12
N GLY A 358 32.52 33.96 8.26
CA GLY A 358 33.25 34.14 9.51
C GLY A 358 34.62 33.48 9.35
N LYS A 359 35.68 34.26 9.61
CA LYS A 359 37.09 33.85 9.51
C LYS A 359 37.31 32.48 10.17
N ALA A 360 37.93 31.57 9.40
CA ALA A 360 38.35 30.26 9.86
C ALA A 360 39.38 30.39 10.99
N GLY A 361 39.07 29.79 12.14
CA GLY A 361 40.09 29.35 13.09
C GLY A 361 40.65 28.01 12.61
N GLU A 362 41.97 27.90 12.58
CA GLU A 362 42.73 26.72 12.17
C GLU A 362 42.32 25.48 12.98
N GLY A 363 41.80 24.48 12.26
CA GLY A 363 41.53 23.15 12.79
C GLY A 363 41.16 22.23 11.64
N SER A 364 42.10 21.38 11.22
CA SER A 364 41.97 20.25 10.29
C SER A 364 40.73 20.30 9.37
N THR A 365 40.87 20.96 8.21
CA THR A 365 39.83 21.00 7.18
C THR A 365 39.70 19.63 6.51
N ARG A 366 38.90 18.74 7.12
CA ARG A 366 38.33 17.60 6.42
C ARG A 366 37.60 18.14 5.18
N ALA A 367 37.97 17.68 3.99
CA ALA A 367 37.37 18.12 2.74
C ALA A 367 35.84 18.06 2.86
N LYS A 368 35.16 19.16 2.53
CA LYS A 368 33.70 19.18 2.51
C LYS A 368 33.25 18.13 1.48
N PRO A 369 32.31 17.24 1.84
CA PRO A 369 31.75 16.27 0.90
C PRO A 369 31.17 16.99 -0.33
N ASP A 370 31.46 16.46 -1.51
CA ASP A 370 30.91 16.88 -2.81
C ASP A 370 29.58 16.19 -3.15
N HIS A 371 28.99 15.49 -2.18
CA HIS A 371 27.76 14.72 -2.30
C HIS A 371 26.95 14.74 -1.00
N ARG A 372 25.67 14.36 -1.11
CA ARG A 372 24.79 14.12 0.02
C ARG A 372 24.79 12.64 0.41
N TYR A 373 24.71 12.32 1.70
CA TYR A 373 24.68 10.95 2.21
C TYR A 373 23.85 10.82 3.50
N TRP A 374 23.25 9.65 3.71
CA TRP A 374 22.54 9.33 4.94
C TRP A 374 23.49 9.21 6.13
N VAL A 375 23.15 9.89 7.22
CA VAL A 375 23.75 9.70 8.54
C VAL A 375 22.79 8.83 9.36
N SER A 376 23.30 7.72 9.91
CA SER A 376 22.52 6.84 10.78
C SER A 376 22.05 7.56 12.05
N GLY A 377 20.89 7.14 12.56
CA GLY A 377 20.38 7.62 13.83
C GLY A 377 21.33 7.25 14.97
N HIS A 378 21.46 8.14 15.95
CA HIS A 378 22.37 7.96 17.08
C HIS A 378 21.91 8.76 18.30
N ASP A 379 22.30 8.29 19.48
CA ASP A 379 22.05 9.01 20.72
C ASP A 379 23.03 10.17 20.89
N ARG A 380 22.50 11.29 21.38
CA ARG A 380 23.27 12.48 21.71
C ARG A 380 22.95 12.95 23.11
N GLN A 381 23.99 13.26 23.88
CA GLN A 381 23.83 13.94 25.16
C GLN A 381 23.57 15.43 24.94
N GLN A 382 22.31 15.84 25.02
CA GLN A 382 21.90 17.23 24.84
C GLN A 382 22.02 17.99 26.18
N PRO A 383 22.81 19.07 26.24
CA PRO A 383 22.79 19.98 27.38
C PRO A 383 21.40 20.59 27.59
N TYR A 384 20.93 20.64 28.83
CA TYR A 384 19.71 21.34 29.24
C TYR A 384 19.82 21.89 30.68
N GLY A 385 18.79 22.59 31.16
CA GLY A 385 18.75 23.21 32.48
C GLY A 385 19.56 24.52 32.59
N PRO A 386 19.55 25.18 33.77
CA PRO A 386 20.28 26.42 34.01
C PRO A 386 21.77 26.23 33.70
N GLY A 387 22.32 27.09 32.84
CA GLY A 387 23.71 27.01 32.40
C GLY A 387 24.08 25.77 31.58
N ARG A 388 23.11 25.03 31.01
CA ARG A 388 23.37 23.80 30.22
C ARG A 388 24.11 22.71 31.03
N SER A 389 23.96 22.74 32.35
CA SER A 389 24.67 21.89 33.31
C SER A 389 24.16 20.45 33.33
N LEU A 390 22.89 20.22 32.98
CA LEU A 390 22.28 18.90 32.93
C LEU A 390 22.42 18.28 31.54
N ARG A 391 22.48 16.94 31.46
CA ARG A 391 22.52 16.19 30.21
C ARG A 391 21.28 15.31 30.11
N ARG A 392 20.59 15.38 28.97
CA ARG A 392 19.54 14.44 28.62
C ARG A 392 19.96 13.69 27.36
N THR A 393 19.81 12.38 27.36
CA THR A 393 19.95 11.59 26.13
C THR A 393 18.79 11.95 25.20
N ILE A 394 19.09 12.37 23.98
CA ILE A 394 18.12 12.50 22.90
C ILE A 394 18.52 11.57 21.77
N GLU A 395 17.54 10.92 21.14
CA GLU A 395 17.77 10.19 19.90
C GLU A 395 17.74 11.18 18.73
N ILE A 396 18.79 11.17 17.91
CA ILE A 396 18.83 11.89 16.64
C ILE A 396 18.42 10.90 15.55
N ALA A 397 17.30 11.16 14.88
CA ALA A 397 16.84 10.35 13.76
C ALA A 397 17.80 10.41 12.57
N PRO A 398 17.79 9.41 11.66
CA PRO A 398 18.59 9.47 10.44
C PRO A 398 18.28 10.73 9.61
N PHE A 399 19.30 11.34 9.03
CA PHE A 399 19.15 12.55 8.22
C PHE A 399 20.13 12.57 7.05
N LEU A 400 19.79 13.35 6.03
CA LEU A 400 20.58 13.50 4.81
C LEU A 400 21.54 14.69 4.99
N LYS A 401 22.86 14.41 4.98
CA LYS A 401 23.91 15.40 5.20
C LYS A 401 24.62 15.75 3.90
N GLY A 402 24.93 17.03 3.71
CA GLY A 402 25.59 17.58 2.52
C GLY A 402 24.90 18.87 2.07
N ASP A 403 25.58 19.70 1.28
CA ASP A 403 24.99 20.95 0.78
C ASP A 403 23.80 20.64 -0.16
N GLU A 404 22.77 21.49 -0.11
CA GLU A 404 21.59 21.34 -0.94
C GLU A 404 21.94 21.48 -2.43
N GLY A 405 21.61 20.48 -3.25
CA GLY A 405 21.87 20.45 -4.69
C GLY A 405 23.09 19.65 -5.14
N LEU A 406 23.87 19.10 -4.20
CA LEU A 406 24.91 18.12 -4.53
C LEU A 406 24.28 16.74 -4.84
N PRO A 407 24.89 15.93 -5.72
CA PRO A 407 24.40 14.59 -6.04
C PRO A 407 24.35 13.71 -4.77
N ILE A 408 23.40 12.80 -4.70
CA ILE A 408 23.26 11.90 -3.56
C ILE A 408 24.13 10.66 -3.83
N LYS A 409 25.17 10.45 -3.01
CA LYS A 409 26.05 9.29 -3.16
C LYS A 409 25.52 8.17 -2.26
N LEU A 410 25.08 7.09 -2.91
CA LEU A 410 24.67 5.85 -2.28
C LEU A 410 25.93 5.19 -1.70
N SER A 411 25.97 5.07 -0.36
CA SER A 411 27.04 4.52 0.52
C SER A 411 28.21 5.43 0.97
N THR A 412 28.34 5.61 2.29
CA THR A 412 29.33 4.94 3.16
C THR A 412 28.96 5.28 4.60
N THR A 413 28.40 4.32 5.33
CA THR A 413 28.05 4.44 6.74
C THR A 413 29.30 4.85 7.53
N VAL A 414 29.31 6.07 8.08
CA VAL A 414 30.42 6.51 8.93
C VAL A 414 30.32 5.74 10.24
N ARG A 415 31.18 4.72 10.42
CA ARG A 415 31.40 4.09 11.73
C ARG A 415 31.78 5.18 12.71
N ALA A 416 30.93 5.42 13.72
CA ALA A 416 31.35 6.15 14.90
C ALA A 416 32.52 5.37 15.52
N LEU A 417 33.72 5.96 15.52
CA LEU A 417 34.86 5.42 16.24
C LEU A 417 34.49 5.36 17.72
N GLY A 418 34.33 4.14 18.23
CA GLY A 418 34.14 3.88 19.65
C GLY A 418 35.25 4.56 20.45
N SER A 419 34.84 5.24 21.51
CA SER A 419 35.71 5.80 22.54
C SER A 419 36.78 4.79 22.95
N ARG A 420 38.06 5.17 22.78
CA ARG A 420 39.18 4.53 23.45
C ARG A 420 38.88 4.55 24.95
N GLY A 421 38.59 3.38 25.51
CA GLY A 421 38.61 3.17 26.94
C GLY A 421 40.02 3.48 27.45
N ASP A 422 40.08 4.41 28.40
CA ASP A 422 41.20 4.58 29.31
C ASP A 422 41.45 3.22 29.99
N ASP A 423 42.49 2.51 29.55
CA ASP A 423 43.13 1.49 30.37
C ASP A 423 44.54 1.98 30.71
N ARG A 424 44.57 2.90 31.68
CA ARG A 424 45.80 3.43 32.25
C ARG A 424 45.69 3.48 33.77
N THR A 425 45.43 2.32 34.38
CA THR A 425 45.77 2.08 35.79
C THR A 425 45.79 0.59 36.11
N ARG A 426 46.96 -0.05 35.99
CA ARG A 426 47.49 -1.03 36.96
C ARG A 426 48.87 -1.55 36.52
N ARG A 427 49.91 -0.83 36.94
CA ARG A 427 51.21 -1.45 37.25
C ARG A 427 52.04 -0.52 38.14
N THR A 428 51.91 -0.75 39.43
CA THR A 428 52.79 -0.45 40.58
C THR A 428 51.97 -0.92 41.80
N ASP A 429 52.41 -1.72 42.76
CA ASP A 429 53.67 -2.34 43.13
C ASP A 429 53.32 -3.52 44.08
N GLN A 430 54.25 -4.50 44.17
CA GLN A 430 54.38 -5.58 45.17
C GLN A 430 53.41 -6.77 45.11
#